data_AF-A0A9E7A1T2-F1
#
_entry.id   AF-A0A9E7A1T2-F1
#
_cell.length_a   1.000
_cell.length_b   1.000
_cell.length_c   1.000
_cell.angle_alpha   90.00
_cell.angle_beta   90.00
_cell.angle_gamma   90.00
#
_symmetry.space_group_name_H-M   'P 1'
#
loop_
_entity.id
_entity.type
_entity.pdbx_description
1 polymer ?
#
loop_
_entity_poly.entity_id
_entity_poly.type
_entity_poly.pdbx_seq_one_letter_code
_entity_poly.pdbx_strand_id
1 'polypeptide(L)'
;MGDVRTNLFADDDAADLDLSSFRPAKPVRQSEEATKTAAAKAGFVSREPKVVPATPVPEKPARRVWRTGRNVQLNLKATPETVAAFYAIADAQGWVLGEALEKAVELLREKYAPKAG
;
A
#
# COMPACT_ATOMS: atom_id res chain seq x y z
N MET A 1 -38.53 12.80 -45.49
CA MET A 1 -39.54 13.40 -44.59
C MET A 1 -39.06 13.15 -43.16
N GLY A 2 -38.27 14.04 -42.58
CA GLY A 2 -37.59 13.70 -41.32
C GLY A 2 -36.80 14.85 -40.71
N ASP A 3 -37.39 16.05 -40.64
CA ASP A 3 -36.71 17.17 -40.00
C ASP A 3 -37.68 18.13 -39.30
N VAL A 4 -38.37 17.65 -38.26
CA VAL A 4 -38.96 18.52 -37.25
C VAL A 4 -38.74 17.87 -35.89
N ARG A 5 -37.82 18.43 -35.09
CA ARG A 5 -37.71 18.11 -33.67
C ARG A 5 -38.75 18.94 -32.92
N THR A 6 -39.68 18.30 -32.22
CA THR A 6 -40.59 19.00 -31.30
C THR A 6 -39.77 19.64 -30.18
N ASN A 7 -39.84 20.97 -30.09
CA ASN A 7 -39.21 21.68 -28.99
C ASN A 7 -40.17 21.69 -27.79
N LEU A 8 -39.85 20.90 -26.76
CA LEU A 8 -40.70 20.70 -25.57
C LEU A 8 -40.90 21.99 -24.75
N PHE A 9 -40.03 22.97 -24.93
CA PHE A 9 -40.01 24.24 -24.18
C PHE A 9 -40.41 25.43 -25.05
N ALA A 10 -41.18 25.21 -26.12
CA ALA A 10 -41.60 26.28 -27.03
C ALA A 10 -42.57 27.29 -26.39
N ASP A 11 -43.26 26.90 -25.31
CA ASP A 11 -44.21 27.75 -24.57
C ASP A 11 -43.62 28.38 -23.28
N ASP A 12 -42.39 28.02 -22.88
CA ASP A 12 -41.71 28.63 -21.73
C ASP A 12 -40.84 29.79 -22.22
N ASP A 13 -41.46 30.94 -22.48
CA ASP A 13 -40.71 32.17 -22.73
C ASP A 13 -39.86 32.50 -21.49
N ALA A 14 -38.54 32.62 -21.66
CA ALA A 14 -37.61 32.97 -20.59
C ALA A 14 -37.91 34.32 -19.91
N ALA A 15 -38.84 35.11 -20.48
CA ALA A 15 -39.36 36.34 -19.94
C ALA A 15 -40.37 36.16 -18.79
N ASP A 16 -41.06 35.00 -18.72
CA ASP A 16 -42.06 34.71 -17.68
C ASP A 16 -41.46 33.96 -16.46
N LEU A 17 -40.20 33.54 -16.54
CA LEU A 17 -39.48 32.89 -15.44
C LEU A 17 -38.87 33.94 -14.51
N ASP A 18 -39.54 34.23 -13.40
CA ASP A 18 -38.99 35.11 -12.35
C ASP A 18 -37.85 34.44 -11.57
N LEU A 19 -36.62 34.71 -12.01
CA LEU A 19 -35.39 34.25 -11.38
C LEU A 19 -34.88 35.21 -10.28
N SER A 20 -35.60 36.30 -9.97
CA SER A 20 -35.15 37.31 -9.01
C SER A 20 -35.00 36.76 -7.58
N SER A 21 -35.72 35.68 -7.28
CA SER A 21 -35.67 34.91 -6.04
C SER A 21 -34.52 33.90 -5.96
N PHE A 22 -33.87 33.59 -7.09
CA PHE A 22 -32.72 32.67 -7.14
C PHE A 22 -31.44 33.37 -6.67
N ARG A 23 -31.38 33.65 -5.37
CA ARG A 23 -30.19 34.23 -4.72
C ARG A 23 -29.57 33.22 -3.77
N PRO A 24 -28.23 33.14 -3.71
CA PRO A 24 -27.57 32.20 -2.81
C PRO A 24 -27.92 32.55 -1.35
N ALA A 25 -28.48 31.58 -0.63
CA ALA A 25 -28.66 31.68 0.81
C ALA A 25 -27.30 31.67 1.52
N LYS A 26 -27.21 32.32 2.68
CA LYS A 26 -26.02 32.24 3.53
C LYS A 26 -25.80 30.79 3.99
N PRO A 27 -24.60 30.22 3.84
CA PRO A 27 -24.35 28.85 4.26
C PRO A 27 -24.42 28.76 5.79
N VAL A 28 -25.35 27.93 6.29
CA VAL A 28 -25.41 27.56 7.71
C VAL A 28 -24.57 26.31 7.90
N ARG A 29 -23.51 26.41 8.71
CA ARG A 29 -22.73 25.22 9.10
C ARG A 29 -23.57 24.38 10.07
N GLN A 30 -23.80 23.12 9.71
CA GLN A 30 -24.36 22.13 10.63
C GLN A 30 -23.34 21.79 11.72
N SER A 31 -23.81 21.36 12.89
CA SER A 31 -22.94 20.89 13.96
C SER A 31 -22.19 19.62 13.53
N GLU A 32 -20.99 19.42 14.06
CA GLU A 32 -20.15 18.26 13.72
C GLU A 32 -20.85 16.93 14.00
N GLU A 33 -21.69 16.86 15.04
CA GLU A 33 -22.46 15.68 15.40
C GLU A 33 -23.51 15.36 14.34
N ALA A 34 -24.25 16.37 13.87
CA ALA A 34 -25.25 16.20 12.81
C ALA A 34 -24.60 15.73 11.51
N THR A 35 -23.43 16.28 11.18
CA THR A 35 -22.65 15.86 10.00
C THR A 35 -22.14 14.42 10.14
N LYS A 36 -21.64 14.01 11.32
CA LYS A 36 -21.21 12.63 11.58
C LYS A 36 -22.37 11.63 11.49
N THR A 37 -23.54 11.97 12.03
CA THR A 37 -24.73 11.11 11.94
C THR A 37 -25.23 10.97 10.50
N ALA A 38 -25.22 12.05 9.71
CA ALA A 38 -25.59 12.01 8.30
C ALA A 38 -24.60 11.18 7.47
N ALA A 39 -23.29 11.33 7.71
CA ALA A 39 -22.25 10.55 7.05
C ALA A 39 -22.40 9.05 7.34
N ALA A 40 -22.62 8.68 8.61
CA ALA A 40 -22.83 7.29 9.01
C ALA A 40 -24.08 6.67 8.35
N LYS A 41 -25.21 7.42 8.31
CA LYS A 41 -26.44 6.98 7.61
C LYS A 41 -26.24 6.78 6.12
N ALA A 42 -25.39 7.59 5.49
CA ALA A 42 -25.04 7.50 4.08
C ALA A 42 -23.92 6.48 3.79
N GLY A 43 -23.44 5.73 4.80
CA GLY A 43 -22.41 4.70 4.63
C GLY A 43 -20.98 5.24 4.50
N PHE A 44 -20.75 6.53 4.77
CA PHE A 44 -19.42 7.12 4.81
C PHE A 44 -18.77 6.82 6.16
N VAL A 45 -17.88 5.83 6.17
CA VAL A 45 -17.05 5.48 7.33
C VAL A 45 -15.70 6.18 7.18
N SER A 46 -15.24 6.88 8.23
CA SER A 46 -13.89 7.47 8.23
C SER A 46 -12.83 6.38 8.11
N ARG A 47 -11.90 6.58 7.19
CA ARG A 47 -10.70 5.72 7.00
C ARG A 47 -9.48 6.29 7.69
N GLU A 48 -9.63 7.36 8.45
CA GLU A 48 -8.52 7.91 9.22
C GLU A 48 -8.03 6.84 10.21
N PRO A 49 -6.71 6.65 10.31
CA PRO A 49 -6.15 5.70 11.26
C PRO A 49 -6.56 6.13 12.66
N LYS A 50 -7.46 5.35 13.28
CA LYS A 50 -7.77 5.47 14.69
C LYS A 50 -6.46 5.28 15.44
N VAL A 51 -6.04 6.28 16.21
CA VAL A 51 -4.84 6.20 17.05
C VAL A 51 -5.11 5.13 18.11
N VAL A 52 -4.77 3.89 17.79
CA VAL A 52 -4.79 2.76 18.72
C VAL A 52 -3.50 2.89 19.55
N PRO A 53 -3.55 2.80 20.89
CA PRO A 53 -2.35 2.76 21.70
C PRO A 53 -1.45 1.62 21.21
N ALA A 54 -0.18 1.94 20.98
CA ALA A 54 0.78 1.06 20.32
C ALA A 54 0.92 -0.28 21.05
N THR A 55 0.47 -1.36 20.41
CA THR A 55 0.88 -2.72 20.75
C THR A 55 2.38 -2.83 20.50
N PRO A 56 3.18 -3.47 21.40
CA PRO A 56 4.61 -3.64 21.18
C PRO A 56 4.84 -4.39 19.87
N VAL A 57 5.48 -3.70 18.93
CA VAL A 57 5.87 -4.25 17.63
C VAL A 57 7.02 -5.21 17.89
N PRO A 58 6.98 -6.48 17.41
CA PRO A 58 8.15 -7.34 17.47
C PRO A 58 9.30 -6.65 16.75
N GLU A 59 10.45 -6.53 17.42
CA GLU A 59 11.64 -5.87 16.89
C GLU A 59 11.97 -6.46 15.52
N LYS A 60 11.76 -5.66 14.46
CA LYS A 60 12.19 -6.04 13.12
C LYS A 60 13.72 -6.10 13.15
N PRO A 61 14.35 -7.21 12.73
CA PRO A 61 15.81 -7.28 12.68
C PRO A 61 16.34 -6.11 11.85
N ALA A 62 17.32 -5.41 12.40
CA ALA A 62 17.89 -4.21 11.80
C ALA A 62 18.33 -4.52 10.35
N ARG A 63 17.77 -3.78 9.38
CA ARG A 63 18.12 -3.96 7.97
C ARG A 63 19.57 -3.55 7.73
N ARG A 64 20.46 -4.54 7.64
CA ARG A 64 21.86 -4.38 7.24
C ARG A 64 21.93 -4.25 5.71
N VAL A 65 21.73 -3.04 5.19
CA VAL A 65 21.81 -2.77 3.75
C VAL A 65 23.19 -2.23 3.41
N TRP A 66 24.00 -3.04 2.75
CA TRP A 66 25.32 -2.65 2.23
C TRP A 66 25.31 -2.64 0.71
N ARG A 67 25.97 -1.68 0.07
CA ARG A 67 26.10 -1.59 -1.39
C ARG A 67 27.22 -2.50 -1.87
N THR A 68 26.95 -3.80 -2.00
CA THR A 68 27.97 -4.84 -2.30
C THR A 68 27.87 -5.44 -3.70
N GLY A 69 27.04 -4.88 -4.60
CA GLY A 69 26.89 -5.38 -5.98
C GLY A 69 26.10 -6.69 -6.14
N ARG A 70 25.55 -7.26 -5.05
CA ARG A 70 24.71 -8.48 -5.05
C ARG A 70 23.31 -8.18 -5.60
N ASN A 71 23.20 -8.11 -6.93
CA ASN A 71 21.99 -7.68 -7.65
C ASN A 71 21.25 -8.82 -8.40
N VAL A 72 21.80 -10.04 -8.42
CA VAL A 72 21.18 -11.21 -9.07
C VAL A 72 20.40 -12.03 -8.05
N GLN A 73 19.16 -12.38 -8.38
CA GLN A 73 18.30 -13.20 -7.53
C GLN A 73 18.59 -14.69 -7.73
N LEU A 74 18.76 -15.42 -6.63
CA LEU A 74 18.82 -16.89 -6.61
C LEU A 74 17.47 -17.44 -6.13
N ASN A 75 16.71 -18.07 -7.03
CA ASN A 75 15.41 -18.66 -6.69
C ASN A 75 15.58 -20.09 -6.16
N LEU A 76 15.62 -20.22 -4.85
CA LEU A 76 15.73 -21.50 -4.13
C LEU A 76 14.48 -21.74 -3.28
N LYS A 77 13.99 -22.98 -3.26
CA LYS A 77 13.09 -23.46 -2.22
C LYS A 77 13.91 -24.21 -1.18
N ALA A 78 13.78 -23.82 0.08
CA ALA A 78 14.46 -24.44 1.22
C ALA A 78 13.46 -24.80 2.31
N THR A 79 13.79 -25.80 3.14
CA THR A 79 12.97 -26.13 4.30
C THR A 79 13.08 -25.06 5.38
N PRO A 80 12.06 -24.89 6.26
CA PRO A 80 12.11 -23.91 7.34
C PRO A 80 13.34 -24.06 8.24
N GLU A 81 13.75 -25.30 8.52
CA GLU A 81 14.91 -25.61 9.38
C GLU A 81 16.21 -25.15 8.73
N THR A 82 16.36 -25.38 7.43
CA THR A 82 17.53 -24.95 6.65
C THR A 82 17.64 -23.43 6.64
N VAL A 83 16.50 -22.76 6.45
CA VAL A 83 16.43 -21.29 6.46
C VAL A 83 16.83 -20.75 7.83
N ALA A 84 16.26 -21.29 8.91
CA ALA A 84 16.59 -20.87 10.27
C ALA A 84 18.08 -21.08 10.61
N ALA A 85 18.66 -22.22 10.23
CA ALA A 85 20.08 -22.50 10.42
C ALA A 85 20.96 -21.49 9.66
N PHE A 86 20.59 -21.14 8.42
CA PHE A 86 21.34 -20.17 7.61
C PHE A 86 21.33 -18.77 8.24
N TYR A 87 20.16 -18.31 8.72
CA TYR A 87 20.05 -17.05 9.45
C TYR A 87 20.90 -17.05 10.72
N ALA A 88 20.84 -18.12 11.52
CA ALA A 88 21.61 -18.23 12.75
C ALA A 88 23.13 -18.15 12.52
N ILE A 89 23.64 -18.77 11.45
CA ILE A 89 25.05 -18.68 11.06
C ILE A 89 25.42 -17.24 10.67
N ALA A 90 24.60 -16.60 9.84
CA ALA A 90 24.86 -15.23 9.41
C ALA A 90 24.84 -14.25 10.61
N ASP A 91 23.88 -14.39 11.51
CA ASP A 91 23.74 -13.55 12.69
C ASP A 91 24.92 -13.73 13.67
N ALA A 92 25.33 -14.98 13.92
CA ALA A 92 26.45 -15.29 14.81
C ALA A 92 27.77 -14.70 14.33
N GLN A 93 27.97 -14.62 13.01
CA GLN A 93 29.19 -14.06 12.41
C GLN A 93 29.07 -12.58 12.06
N GLY A 94 27.87 -11.99 12.24
CA GLY A 94 27.61 -10.61 11.87
C GLY A 94 27.47 -10.36 10.37
N TRP A 95 27.34 -11.41 9.55
CA TRP A 95 27.28 -11.32 8.09
C TRP A 95 25.92 -10.88 7.57
N VAL A 96 25.92 -10.27 6.38
CA VAL A 96 24.70 -10.14 5.58
C VAL A 96 24.46 -11.45 4.83
N LEU A 97 23.20 -11.83 4.59
CA LEU A 97 22.84 -13.09 3.93
C LEU A 97 23.59 -13.35 2.61
N GLY A 98 23.82 -12.30 1.82
CA GLY A 98 24.58 -12.43 0.57
C GLY A 98 26.05 -12.80 0.78
N GLU A 99 26.67 -12.29 1.84
CA GLU A 99 28.04 -12.64 2.23
C GLU A 99 28.10 -14.07 2.79
N ALA A 100 27.14 -14.44 3.63
CA ALA A 100 27.02 -15.80 4.15
C ALA A 100 26.86 -16.83 3.01
N LEU A 101 26.13 -16.47 1.94
CA LEU A 101 25.97 -17.31 0.76
C LEU A 101 27.29 -17.47 -0.02
N GLU A 102 28.06 -16.39 -0.21
CA GLU A 102 29.38 -16.44 -0.87
C GLU A 102 30.33 -17.37 -0.10
N LYS A 103 30.37 -17.26 1.22
CA LYS A 103 31.16 -18.15 2.10
C LYS A 103 30.69 -19.60 2.04
N ALA A 104 29.38 -19.84 2.01
CA ALA A 104 28.84 -21.18 1.83
C ALA A 104 29.28 -21.78 0.49
N VAL A 105 29.30 -21.00 -0.60
CA VAL A 105 29.75 -21.48 -1.92
C VAL A 105 31.25 -21.82 -1.92
N GLU A 106 32.09 -21.02 -1.26
CA GLU A 106 33.52 -21.33 -1.07
C GLU A 106 33.70 -22.68 -0.36
N LEU A 107 33.02 -22.89 0.78
CA LEU A 107 33.07 -24.15 1.52
C LEU A 107 32.54 -25.34 0.73
N LEU A 108 31.48 -25.15 -0.06
CA LEU A 108 30.94 -26.19 -0.92
C LEU A 108 31.94 -26.59 -2.01
N ARG A 109 32.67 -25.62 -2.59
CA ARG A 109 33.73 -25.89 -3.55
C ARG A 109 34.88 -26.65 -2.90
N GLU A 110 35.35 -26.23 -1.74
CA GLU A 110 36.44 -26.92 -1.04
C GLU A 110 36.09 -28.38 -0.72
N LYS A 111 34.86 -28.62 -0.27
CA LYS A 111 34.43 -29.94 0.19
C LYS A 111 33.99 -30.87 -0.94
N TYR A 112 33.41 -30.33 -2.00
CA TYR A 112 32.79 -31.10 -3.08
C TYR A 112 33.35 -30.79 -4.48
N ALA A 113 34.50 -30.10 -4.58
CA ALA A 113 35.16 -29.93 -5.86
C ALA A 113 35.36 -31.31 -6.52
N PRO A 114 35.02 -31.46 -7.81
CA PRO A 114 35.33 -32.68 -8.52
C PRO A 114 36.84 -32.90 -8.47
N LYS A 115 37.26 -34.07 -7.99
CA LYS A 115 38.66 -34.49 -8.16
C LYS A 115 38.92 -34.47 -9.66
N ALA A 116 39.86 -33.63 -10.09
CA ALA A 116 40.35 -33.67 -11.47
C ALA A 116 40.77 -35.11 -11.74
N GLY A 117 40.02 -35.78 -12.61
CA GLY A 117 40.34 -37.12 -13.10
C GLY A 117 41.54 -37.10 -14.02
#